data_AF-A0A7C2W2L7-F1
#
_entry.id   AF-A0A7C2W2L7-F1
#
_cell.length_a   1.000
_cell.length_b   1.000
_cell.length_c   1.000
_cell.angle_alpha   90.00
_cell.angle_beta   90.00
_cell.angle_gamma   90.00
#
_symmetry.space_group_name_H-M   'P 1'
#
loop_
_entity.id
_entity.type
_entity.pdbx_description
1 polymer ?
#
loop_
_entity_poly.entity_id
_entity_poly.type
_entity_poly.pdbx_seq_one_letter_code
_entity_poly.pdbx_strand_id
1 'polypeptide(L)'
;MSIAVRVLYVQAIVWLLVGARAPAAEKAAVPLDKDPALEGWWTFDETSGNTAADASKHNRKGTLAGDFSFEKNSADGKVGKALRFTGNSHVEIKDYKGVTGTAPRTVTAWIMTKATRGDVIVWGANDSGRQFRFGHIRGRIGMTPFGGYYYMKEYTNDDKWHHIAVVVGESELPNLHDDVTLYLDGEVAIIDDIG
;
A
#
# COMPACT_ATOMS: atom_id res chain seq x y z
N MET A 1 7.33 14.74 10.89
CA MET A 1 7.07 13.37 10.42
C MET A 1 5.94 13.50 9.42
N SER A 2 6.17 13.09 8.18
CA SER A 2 5.15 13.00 7.14
C SER A 2 5.13 11.54 6.73
N ILE A 3 3.96 10.98 6.50
CA ILE A 3 3.81 9.69 5.82
C ILE A 3 2.72 9.95 4.82
N ALA A 4 3.03 10.59 3.71
CA ALA A 4 2.06 10.56 2.64
C ALA A 4 1.79 9.10 2.27
N VAL A 5 0.54 8.75 2.01
CA VAL A 5 0.17 7.42 1.53
C VAL A 5 -0.72 7.66 0.32
N ARG A 6 -0.54 6.90 -0.75
CA ARG A 6 -1.50 6.90 -1.87
C ARG A 6 -1.75 5.45 -2.26
N VAL A 7 -2.75 4.81 -1.66
CA VAL A 7 -3.00 3.39 -1.90
C VAL A 7 -3.45 3.16 -3.34
N LEU A 8 -2.65 2.45 -4.14
CA LEU A 8 -3.09 1.87 -5.42
C LEU A 8 -3.19 0.35 -5.27
N TYR A 9 -4.21 -0.26 -5.86
CA TYR A 9 -4.38 -1.72 -5.94
C TYR A 9 -4.63 -2.11 -7.39
N VAL A 10 -3.89 -3.09 -7.90
CA VAL A 10 -4.12 -3.72 -9.21
C VAL A 10 -3.94 -5.24 -9.08
N GLN A 11 -4.94 -6.00 -9.53
CA GLN A 11 -4.85 -7.45 -9.72
C GLN A 11 -4.30 -7.73 -11.12
N ALA A 12 -3.13 -8.36 -11.22
CA ALA A 12 -2.62 -8.88 -12.48
C ALA A 12 -2.79 -10.41 -12.51
N ILE A 13 -3.73 -10.89 -13.32
CA ILE A 13 -3.85 -12.32 -13.67
C ILE A 13 -2.80 -12.61 -14.75
N VAL A 14 -1.78 -13.41 -14.44
CA VAL A 14 -0.79 -13.88 -15.42
C VAL A 14 -1.10 -15.33 -15.80
N TRP A 15 -1.55 -15.55 -17.03
CA TRP A 15 -1.58 -16.89 -17.62
C TRP A 15 -0.22 -17.21 -18.24
N LEU A 16 0.44 -18.26 -17.76
CA LEU A 16 1.61 -18.83 -18.42
C LEU A 16 1.14 -19.77 -19.53
N LEU A 17 1.27 -19.35 -20.79
CA LEU A 17 1.19 -20.25 -21.95
C LEU A 17 2.51 -20.16 -22.70
N VAL A 18 3.23 -21.28 -22.72
CA VAL A 18 4.42 -21.50 -23.56
C VAL A 18 3.93 -21.72 -24.99
N GLY A 19 4.21 -20.78 -25.89
CA GLY A 19 3.93 -20.86 -27.32
C GLY A 19 4.12 -19.50 -27.98
N ALA A 20 4.86 -19.46 -29.10
CA ALA A 20 5.35 -18.26 -29.80
C ALA A 20 4.44 -17.02 -29.70
N ARG A 21 4.93 -15.94 -29.06
CA ARG A 21 4.16 -14.71 -28.83
C ARG A 21 4.25 -13.79 -30.04
N ALA A 22 3.16 -13.71 -30.81
CA ALA A 22 2.83 -12.55 -31.62
C ALA A 22 2.87 -11.28 -30.74
N PRO A 23 3.18 -10.08 -31.28
CA PRO A 23 3.19 -8.87 -30.46
C PRO A 23 1.83 -8.73 -29.78
N ALA A 24 1.83 -8.83 -28.46
CA ALA A 24 0.61 -8.70 -27.70
C ALA A 24 0.08 -7.28 -27.94
N ALA A 25 -1.13 -7.17 -28.47
CA ALA A 25 -1.88 -5.93 -28.39
C ALA A 25 -1.91 -5.54 -26.91
N GLU A 26 -1.27 -4.42 -26.56
CA GLU A 26 -1.34 -3.84 -25.24
C GLU A 26 -2.81 -3.54 -24.97
N LYS A 27 -3.41 -4.30 -24.05
CA LYS A 27 -4.80 -4.12 -23.65
C LYS A 27 -4.94 -2.67 -23.19
N ALA A 28 -5.76 -1.86 -23.88
CA ALA A 28 -5.92 -0.45 -23.56
C ALA A 28 -6.12 -0.26 -22.05
N ALA A 29 -5.30 0.59 -21.43
CA ALA A 29 -5.33 0.81 -19.99
C ALA A 29 -6.74 1.27 -19.57
N VAL A 30 -7.42 0.47 -18.75
CA VAL A 30 -8.67 0.89 -18.11
C VAL A 30 -8.33 2.09 -17.21
N PRO A 31 -9.04 3.23 -17.28
CA PRO A 31 -8.88 4.29 -16.31
C PRO A 31 -9.01 3.71 -14.90
N LEU A 32 -8.02 3.96 -14.03
CA LEU A 32 -7.91 3.29 -12.72
C LEU A 32 -9.20 3.37 -11.90
N ASP A 33 -9.90 4.52 -11.93
CA ASP A 33 -11.18 4.75 -11.25
C ASP A 33 -12.34 3.88 -11.79
N LYS A 34 -12.14 3.20 -12.92
CA LYS A 34 -13.10 2.30 -13.55
C LYS A 34 -12.75 0.82 -13.41
N ASP A 35 -11.58 0.48 -12.88
CA ASP A 35 -11.20 -0.91 -12.66
C ASP A 35 -12.04 -1.52 -11.52
N PRO A 36 -12.86 -2.57 -11.78
CA PRO A 36 -13.62 -3.24 -10.72
C PRO A 36 -12.72 -3.95 -9.70
N ALA A 37 -11.46 -4.24 -10.05
CA ALA A 37 -10.50 -4.79 -9.10
C ALA A 37 -9.96 -3.73 -8.14
N LEU A 38 -10.08 -2.43 -8.41
CA LEU A 38 -9.56 -1.39 -7.52
C LEU A 38 -10.41 -1.31 -6.25
N GLU A 39 -9.92 -1.97 -5.19
CA GLU A 39 -10.60 -2.04 -3.90
C GLU A 39 -10.66 -0.68 -3.18
N GLY A 40 -9.69 0.19 -3.36
CA GLY A 40 -9.73 1.52 -2.74
C GLY A 40 -8.63 2.41 -3.27
N TRP A 41 -8.93 3.70 -3.39
CA TRP A 41 -7.97 4.71 -3.81
C TRP A 41 -8.22 6.04 -3.10
N TRP A 42 -7.39 6.31 -2.09
CA TRP A 42 -7.39 7.58 -1.37
C TRP A 42 -6.24 8.46 -1.89
N THR A 43 -6.59 9.57 -2.56
CA THR A 43 -5.60 10.53 -3.07
C THR A 43 -5.16 11.54 -2.03
N PHE A 44 -6.03 11.82 -1.05
CA PHE A 44 -5.84 12.81 0.00
C PHE A 44 -5.68 14.25 -0.52
N ASP A 45 -6.38 14.58 -1.61
CA ASP A 45 -6.41 15.91 -2.21
C ASP A 45 -7.33 16.91 -1.48
N GLU A 46 -8.08 16.45 -0.48
CA GLU A 46 -8.97 17.31 0.28
C GLU A 46 -8.21 18.40 1.06
N THR A 47 -8.85 19.56 1.21
CA THR A 47 -8.27 20.73 1.89
C THR A 47 -8.91 21.01 3.23
N SER A 48 -9.99 20.31 3.58
CA SER A 48 -10.74 20.51 4.81
C SER A 48 -11.52 19.27 5.25
N GLY A 49 -11.88 19.22 6.52
CA GLY A 49 -12.63 18.15 7.15
C GLY A 49 -11.75 17.00 7.61
N ASN A 50 -12.41 15.88 7.90
CA ASN A 50 -11.79 14.66 8.40
C ASN A 50 -12.20 13.43 7.58
N THR A 51 -12.70 13.61 6.36
CA THR A 51 -13.16 12.51 5.49
C THR A 51 -12.27 12.44 4.25
N ALA A 52 -11.52 11.36 4.10
CA ALA A 52 -10.80 11.02 2.89
C ALA A 52 -11.73 10.29 1.92
N ALA A 53 -11.96 10.86 0.75
CA ALA A 53 -12.76 10.24 -0.30
C ALA A 53 -12.02 9.04 -0.89
N ASP A 54 -12.78 7.99 -1.19
CA ASP A 54 -12.31 6.88 -2.02
C ASP A 54 -12.73 7.16 -3.47
N ALA A 55 -11.73 7.29 -4.34
CA ALA A 55 -11.90 7.52 -5.78
C ALA A 55 -12.24 6.23 -6.56
N SER A 56 -12.21 5.07 -5.90
CA SER A 56 -12.68 3.82 -6.49
C SER A 56 -14.21 3.77 -6.58
N LYS A 57 -14.72 2.73 -7.24
CA LYS A 57 -16.18 2.46 -7.32
C LYS A 57 -16.77 1.98 -5.99
N HIS A 58 -15.95 1.68 -4.97
CA HIS A 58 -16.40 1.03 -3.75
C HIS A 58 -16.81 2.00 -2.63
N ASN A 59 -16.55 3.31 -2.79
CA ASN A 59 -16.98 4.36 -1.86
C ASN A 59 -16.55 4.10 -0.40
N ARG A 60 -15.35 3.55 -0.20
CA ARG A 60 -14.78 3.21 1.10
C ARG A 60 -14.12 4.43 1.74
N LYS A 61 -14.93 5.42 2.12
CA LYS A 61 -14.44 6.66 2.71
C LYS A 61 -13.63 6.39 3.98
N GLY A 62 -12.51 7.10 4.12
CA GLY A 62 -11.69 7.09 5.32
C GLY A 62 -12.04 8.22 6.26
N THR A 63 -11.97 7.98 7.56
CA THR A 63 -12.10 9.01 8.60
C THR A 63 -10.74 9.26 9.23
N LEU A 64 -10.29 10.51 9.23
CA LEU A 64 -9.05 10.93 9.86
C LEU A 64 -9.24 10.91 11.39
N ALA A 65 -8.35 10.21 12.09
CA ALA A 65 -8.40 9.98 13.53
C ALA A 65 -7.06 10.30 14.20
N GLY A 66 -7.09 10.53 15.53
CA GLY A 66 -5.90 10.90 16.31
C GLY A 66 -5.58 12.40 16.34
N ASP A 67 -6.61 13.25 16.41
CA ASP A 67 -6.53 14.73 16.37
C ASP A 67 -5.77 15.27 15.14
N PHE A 68 -6.25 14.86 13.97
CA PHE A 68 -5.64 15.11 12.67
C PHE A 68 -6.74 15.43 11.65
N SER A 69 -6.53 16.45 10.81
CA SER A 69 -7.50 16.91 9.80
C SER A 69 -6.81 17.41 8.55
N PHE A 70 -7.55 17.58 7.45
CA PHE A 70 -6.96 18.08 6.20
C PHE A 70 -6.46 19.52 6.34
N GLU A 71 -7.15 20.39 7.09
CA GLU A 71 -6.71 21.78 7.30
C GLU A 71 -5.36 21.86 8.02
N LYS A 72 -5.13 20.95 8.98
CA LYS A 72 -3.94 20.95 9.83
C LYS A 72 -2.76 20.20 9.20
N ASN A 73 -3.05 19.18 8.40
CA ASN A 73 -2.06 18.16 8.03
C ASN A 73 -1.95 17.90 6.53
N SER A 74 -2.70 18.60 5.68
CA SER A 74 -2.46 18.56 4.24
C SER A 74 -1.12 19.25 3.90
N ALA A 75 -0.36 18.64 3.01
CA ALA A 75 0.89 19.16 2.49
C ALA A 75 0.99 18.86 0.98
N ASP A 76 1.95 19.48 0.29
CA ASP A 76 2.21 19.14 -1.10
C ASP A 76 2.69 17.69 -1.22
N GLY A 77 1.97 16.92 -2.03
CA GLY A 77 2.23 15.51 -2.30
C GLY A 77 3.19 15.31 -3.48
N LYS A 78 3.58 14.06 -3.72
CA LYS A 78 4.23 13.70 -4.99
C LYS A 78 3.34 13.99 -6.20
N VAL A 79 2.04 13.78 -6.03
CA VAL A 79 0.99 14.10 -6.98
C VAL A 79 -0.14 14.75 -6.19
N GLY A 80 -0.50 15.99 -6.48
CA GLY A 80 -1.54 16.70 -5.74
C GLY A 80 -1.12 17.01 -4.30
N LYS A 81 -2.01 16.74 -3.35
CA LYS A 81 -1.73 16.85 -1.91
C LYS A 81 -1.39 15.49 -1.30
N ALA A 82 -1.02 15.52 -0.03
CA ALA A 82 -0.82 14.35 0.79
C ALA A 82 -1.07 14.67 2.26
N LEU A 83 -1.25 13.63 3.07
CA LEU A 83 -1.41 13.75 4.51
C LEU A 83 -0.07 13.61 5.25
N ARG A 84 0.15 14.53 6.20
CA ARG A 84 1.27 14.52 7.12
C ARG A 84 0.86 13.85 8.44
N PHE A 85 1.17 12.56 8.55
CA PHE A 85 0.88 11.77 9.74
C PHE A 85 1.87 12.07 10.88
N THR A 86 1.34 12.17 12.09
CA THR A 86 2.02 12.33 13.37
C THR A 86 1.84 11.06 14.21
N GLY A 87 2.43 11.02 15.42
CA GLY A 87 2.62 9.77 16.19
C GLY A 87 1.41 8.83 16.29
N ASN A 88 0.20 9.36 16.53
CA ASN A 88 -1.03 8.55 16.69
C ASN A 88 -2.06 8.78 15.58
N SER A 89 -1.75 9.60 14.57
CA SER A 89 -2.71 9.90 13.51
C SER A 89 -2.84 8.73 12.54
N HIS A 90 -4.05 8.45 12.09
CA HIS A 90 -4.31 7.44 11.06
C HIS A 90 -5.60 7.77 10.30
N VAL A 91 -5.81 7.09 9.17
CA VAL A 91 -7.07 7.11 8.44
C VAL A 91 -7.76 5.77 8.65
N GLU A 92 -8.94 5.80 9.24
CA GLU A 92 -9.75 4.60 9.51
C GLU A 92 -10.78 4.41 8.39
N ILE A 93 -10.74 3.24 7.74
CA ILE A 93 -11.78 2.82 6.80
C ILE A 93 -12.77 1.94 7.55
N LYS A 94 -13.82 2.57 8.11
CA LYS A 94 -14.79 1.87 8.94
C LYS A 94 -15.56 0.82 8.12
N ASP A 95 -15.88 -0.31 8.75
CA ASP A 95 -16.69 -1.41 8.20
C ASP A 95 -16.07 -2.13 6.98
N TYR A 96 -14.85 -1.77 6.58
CA TYR A 96 -14.08 -2.50 5.57
C TYR A 96 -12.96 -3.31 6.23
N LYS A 97 -12.99 -4.63 6.03
CA LYS A 97 -12.03 -5.56 6.66
C LYS A 97 -10.72 -5.71 5.89
N GLY A 98 -10.57 -5.02 4.76
CA GLY A 98 -9.49 -5.29 3.80
C GLY A 98 -9.76 -6.55 2.98
N VAL A 99 -8.81 -6.91 2.12
CA VAL A 99 -8.78 -8.20 1.42
C VAL A 99 -8.21 -9.24 2.39
N THR A 100 -9.07 -10.12 2.89
CA THR A 100 -8.70 -11.08 3.94
C THR A 100 -8.41 -12.48 3.41
N GLY A 101 -7.72 -13.30 4.20
CA GLY A 101 -7.42 -14.69 3.87
C GLY A 101 -6.36 -14.81 2.79
N THR A 102 -6.55 -15.72 1.85
CA THR A 102 -5.56 -16.12 0.85
C THR A 102 -5.72 -15.37 -0.49
N ALA A 103 -6.78 -14.58 -0.64
CA ALA A 103 -7.06 -13.85 -1.87
C ALA A 103 -5.90 -12.92 -2.24
N PRO A 104 -5.38 -12.95 -3.47
CA PRO A 104 -4.24 -12.11 -3.86
C PRO A 104 -4.50 -10.62 -3.59
N ARG A 105 -3.45 -9.83 -3.37
CA ARG A 105 -3.59 -8.37 -3.20
C ARG A 105 -2.35 -7.60 -3.57
N THR A 106 -2.56 -6.36 -4.00
CA THR A 106 -1.49 -5.40 -4.25
C THR A 106 -1.76 -4.11 -3.51
N VAL A 107 -0.78 -3.58 -2.79
CA VAL A 107 -0.84 -2.23 -2.23
C VAL A 107 0.33 -1.45 -2.77
N THR A 108 0.09 -0.25 -3.29
CA THR A 108 1.16 0.71 -3.60
C THR A 108 0.97 2.00 -2.82
N ALA A 109 2.02 2.77 -2.59
CA ALA A 109 1.94 4.09 -1.98
C ALA A 109 3.07 5.00 -2.46
N TRP A 110 2.81 6.31 -2.49
CA TRP A 110 3.88 7.31 -2.42
C TRP A 110 4.11 7.67 -0.98
N ILE A 111 5.35 7.55 -0.51
CA ILE A 111 5.76 7.85 0.88
C ILE A 111 6.95 8.79 0.92
N MET A 112 7.11 9.53 2.02
CA MET A 112 8.28 10.36 2.30
C MET A 112 8.42 10.51 3.81
N THR A 113 9.51 10.02 4.40
CA THR A 113 9.71 10.05 5.87
C THR A 113 11.18 9.99 6.27
N LYS A 114 11.46 10.38 7.53
CA LYS A 114 12.73 10.08 8.24
C LYS A 114 12.58 8.99 9.30
N ALA A 115 11.34 8.57 9.56
CA ALA A 115 11.05 7.61 10.61
C ALA A 115 11.57 6.22 10.22
N THR A 116 12.10 5.49 11.20
CA THR A 116 12.58 4.13 10.98
C THR A 116 11.47 3.08 11.11
N ARG A 117 10.29 3.48 11.58
CA ARG A 117 9.11 2.64 11.78
C ARG A 117 7.84 3.42 11.48
N GLY A 118 6.80 2.71 11.05
CA GLY A 118 5.47 3.27 10.83
C GLY A 118 4.70 2.45 9.81
N ASP A 119 3.39 2.33 10.00
CA ASP A 119 2.54 1.58 9.08
C ASP A 119 2.10 2.47 7.92
N VAL A 120 2.07 1.90 6.71
CA VAL A 120 1.45 2.52 5.53
C VAL A 120 0.00 2.07 5.44
N ILE A 121 -0.25 0.78 5.65
CA ILE A 121 -1.60 0.22 5.76
C ILE A 121 -1.59 -1.04 6.64
N VAL A 122 -2.68 -1.22 7.40
CA VAL A 122 -2.87 -2.40 8.25
C VAL A 122 -4.33 -2.86 8.20
N TRP A 123 -4.55 -4.17 8.09
CA TRP A 123 -5.84 -4.79 8.41
C TRP A 123 -5.64 -6.23 8.92
N GLY A 124 -6.70 -6.82 9.47
CA GLY A 124 -6.65 -8.17 10.05
C GLY A 124 -6.52 -8.18 11.58
N ALA A 125 -6.44 -9.38 12.15
CA ALA A 125 -6.40 -9.56 13.60
C ALA A 125 -4.98 -9.30 14.14
N ASN A 126 -4.87 -8.79 15.38
CA ASN A 126 -3.61 -8.67 16.10
C ASN A 126 -3.17 -10.05 16.64
N ASP A 127 -2.88 -10.97 15.73
CA ASP A 127 -2.42 -12.31 16.02
C ASP A 127 -1.51 -12.83 14.91
N SER A 128 -0.56 -13.69 15.27
CA SER A 128 0.51 -14.13 14.38
C SER A 128 -0.04 -14.82 13.14
N GLY A 129 0.42 -14.37 11.97
CA GLY A 129 -0.05 -14.87 10.68
C GLY A 129 -1.41 -14.30 10.23
N ARG A 130 -2.08 -13.47 11.04
CA ARG A 130 -3.47 -13.02 10.80
C ARG A 130 -3.62 -11.52 10.51
N GLN A 131 -2.50 -10.81 10.35
CA GLN A 131 -2.47 -9.41 9.94
C GLN A 131 -1.91 -9.26 8.53
N PHE A 132 -2.32 -8.22 7.82
CA PHE A 132 -1.58 -7.66 6.71
C PHE A 132 -1.08 -6.29 7.17
N ARG A 133 0.21 -6.17 7.46
CA ARG A 133 0.84 -4.91 7.86
C ARG A 133 1.97 -4.60 6.89
N PHE A 134 1.81 -3.54 6.12
CA PHE A 134 2.79 -3.05 5.17
C PHE A 134 3.27 -1.67 5.61
N GLY A 135 4.58 -1.46 5.67
CA GLY A 135 5.15 -0.20 6.12
C GLY A 135 6.65 -0.23 6.37
N HIS A 136 7.12 0.72 7.17
CA HIS A 136 8.52 0.86 7.52
C HIS A 136 8.94 -0.08 8.65
N ILE A 137 9.98 -0.88 8.38
CA ILE A 137 10.69 -1.76 9.31
C ILE A 137 12.17 -1.36 9.27
N ARG A 138 12.70 -0.85 10.40
CA ARG A 138 14.13 -0.49 10.55
C ARG A 138 14.67 0.48 9.48
N GLY A 139 13.83 1.43 9.02
CA GLY A 139 14.20 2.44 8.01
C GLY A 139 14.02 1.99 6.56
N ARG A 140 13.42 0.80 6.36
CA ARG A 140 13.20 0.19 5.05
C ARG A 140 11.74 -0.23 4.92
N ILE A 141 11.30 -0.56 3.71
CA ILE A 141 9.94 -1.02 3.47
C ILE A 141 9.87 -2.53 3.56
N GLY A 142 8.81 -3.00 4.19
CA GLY A 142 8.50 -4.40 4.29
C GLY A 142 7.09 -4.67 4.74
N MET A 143 6.83 -5.95 4.98
CA MET A 143 5.59 -6.40 5.58
C MET A 143 5.84 -7.35 6.76
N THR A 144 4.83 -7.47 7.60
CA THR A 144 4.76 -8.51 8.63
C THR A 144 3.31 -8.95 8.82
N PRO A 145 3.04 -10.25 8.99
CA PRO A 145 1.72 -10.74 9.35
C PRO A 145 1.46 -10.78 10.87
N PHE A 146 2.03 -9.82 11.63
CA PHE A 146 2.03 -9.79 13.11
C PHE A 146 2.88 -10.92 13.74
N GLY A 147 4.06 -11.14 13.16
CA GLY A 147 4.95 -12.24 13.49
C GLY A 147 5.81 -12.49 12.25
N GLY A 148 7.12 -12.66 12.44
CA GLY A 148 8.05 -12.64 11.31
C GLY A 148 8.11 -11.31 10.56
N TYR A 149 8.93 -11.23 9.52
CA TYR A 149 9.13 -10.03 8.71
C TYR A 149 9.70 -10.35 7.33
N TYR A 150 9.44 -9.46 6.38
CA TYR A 150 10.01 -9.49 5.04
C TYR A 150 10.22 -8.04 4.59
N TYR A 151 11.48 -7.61 4.46
CA TYR A 151 11.79 -6.22 4.11
C TYR A 151 12.96 -6.10 3.15
N MET A 152 12.92 -5.04 2.36
CA MET A 152 13.95 -4.76 1.36
C MET A 152 15.26 -4.29 1.97
N LYS A 153 16.33 -4.30 1.16
CA LYS A 153 17.68 -3.90 1.53
C LYS A 153 17.88 -2.39 1.53
N GLU A 154 17.23 -1.71 0.61
CA GLU A 154 17.33 -0.28 0.43
C GLU A 154 16.66 0.49 1.57
N TYR A 155 17.32 1.55 2.04
CA TYR A 155 16.75 2.49 3.01
C TYR A 155 15.90 3.54 2.31
N THR A 156 14.75 3.86 2.89
CA THR A 156 13.78 4.85 2.37
C THR A 156 13.39 5.90 3.40
N ASN A 157 14.07 5.95 4.53
CA ASN A 157 13.89 6.93 5.58
C ASN A 157 14.77 8.17 5.36
N ASP A 158 14.88 8.65 4.12
CA ASP A 158 15.81 9.69 3.69
C ASP A 158 15.15 11.05 3.41
N ASP A 159 13.86 11.20 3.76
CA ASP A 159 13.04 12.40 3.49
C ASP A 159 12.82 12.69 2.00
N LYS A 160 12.90 11.67 1.13
CA LYS A 160 12.52 11.78 -0.28
C LYS A 160 11.27 10.97 -0.57
N TRP A 161 10.63 11.34 -1.67
CA TRP A 161 9.48 10.62 -2.20
C TRP A 161 9.92 9.31 -2.83
N HIS A 162 9.35 8.21 -2.33
CA HIS A 162 9.49 6.87 -2.91
C HIS A 162 8.13 6.30 -3.26
N HIS A 163 8.04 5.65 -4.42
CA HIS A 163 6.92 4.80 -4.75
C HIS A 163 7.23 3.40 -4.23
N ILE A 164 6.33 2.85 -3.43
CA ILE A 164 6.50 1.53 -2.84
C ILE A 164 5.34 0.67 -3.30
N ALA A 165 5.58 -0.61 -3.54
CA ALA A 165 4.50 -1.55 -3.74
C ALA A 165 4.80 -2.89 -3.09
N VAL A 166 3.72 -3.59 -2.76
CA VAL A 166 3.74 -4.94 -2.29
C VAL A 166 2.68 -5.73 -3.02
N VAL A 167 3.09 -6.86 -3.60
CA VAL A 167 2.23 -7.78 -4.33
C VAL A 167 2.24 -9.09 -3.58
N VAL A 168 1.07 -9.62 -3.26
CA VAL A 168 0.92 -10.97 -2.74
C VAL A 168 0.16 -11.79 -3.76
N GLY A 169 0.84 -12.83 -4.25
CA GLY A 169 0.32 -13.75 -5.25
C GLY A 169 -0.79 -14.65 -4.70
N GLU A 170 -1.42 -15.38 -5.62
CA GLU A 170 -2.41 -16.40 -5.30
C GLU A 170 -1.71 -17.66 -4.80
N SER A 171 -2.07 -18.11 -3.60
CA SER A 171 -1.55 -19.32 -2.96
C SER A 171 -2.57 -19.84 -1.95
N GLU A 172 -2.63 -21.16 -1.74
CA GLU A 172 -3.52 -21.74 -0.72
C GLU A 172 -3.14 -21.29 0.70
N LEU A 173 -1.85 -21.05 0.95
CA LEU A 173 -1.30 -20.57 2.22
C LEU A 173 -0.09 -19.66 1.93
N PRO A 174 -0.33 -18.39 1.55
CA PRO A 174 0.73 -17.51 1.10
C PRO A 174 1.75 -17.27 2.20
N ASN A 175 3.04 -17.41 1.85
CA ASN A 175 4.16 -17.14 2.75
C ASN A 175 4.98 -15.94 2.27
N LEU A 176 5.75 -15.35 3.20
CA LEU A 176 6.51 -14.14 2.93
C LEU A 176 7.60 -14.31 1.88
N HIS A 177 8.21 -15.49 1.77
CA HIS A 177 9.37 -15.69 0.91
C HIS A 177 8.94 -15.94 -0.55
N ASP A 178 7.95 -16.81 -0.76
CA ASP A 178 7.62 -17.30 -2.10
C ASP A 178 6.50 -16.50 -2.77
N ASP A 179 5.56 -15.96 -1.97
CA ASP A 179 4.31 -15.41 -2.50
C ASP A 179 4.24 -13.88 -2.42
N VAL A 180 5.27 -13.23 -1.89
CA VAL A 180 5.34 -11.78 -1.72
C VAL A 180 6.45 -11.20 -2.58
N THR A 181 6.15 -10.11 -3.28
CA THR A 181 7.14 -9.29 -3.97
C THR A 181 7.02 -7.85 -3.53
N LEU A 182 8.15 -7.25 -3.13
CA LEU A 182 8.26 -5.82 -2.85
C LEU A 182 8.81 -5.09 -4.08
N TYR A 183 8.35 -3.87 -4.28
CA TYR A 183 8.87 -2.96 -5.30
C TYR A 183 9.23 -1.62 -4.69
N LEU A 184 10.33 -1.04 -5.16
CA LEU A 184 10.79 0.31 -4.83
C LEU A 184 10.99 1.08 -6.13
N ASP A 185 10.35 2.26 -6.22
CA ASP A 185 10.44 3.20 -7.34
C ASP A 185 10.15 2.58 -8.72
N GLY A 186 9.31 1.53 -8.74
CA GLY A 186 8.89 0.83 -9.96
C GLY A 186 9.71 -0.41 -10.29
N GLU A 187 10.77 -0.70 -9.54
CA GLU A 187 11.63 -1.88 -9.72
C GLU A 187 11.40 -2.91 -8.63
N VAL A 188 11.63 -4.19 -8.93
CA VAL A 188 11.58 -5.26 -7.91
C VAL A 188 12.68 -5.00 -6.88
N ALA A 189 12.31 -4.94 -5.61
CA ALA A 189 13.24 -4.64 -4.54
C ALA A 189 14.13 -5.85 -4.20
N ILE A 190 15.36 -5.58 -3.79
CA ILE A 190 16.26 -6.62 -3.26
C ILE A 190 15.90 -6.85 -1.80
N ILE A 191 15.72 -8.10 -1.40
CA ILE A 191 15.36 -8.45 -0.03
C ILE A 191 16.62 -8.55 0.83
N ASP A 192 16.58 -7.96 2.03
CA ASP A 192 17.67 -8.09 3.00
C ASP A 192 17.48 -9.32 3.87
N ASP A 193 16.28 -9.45 4.43
CA ASP A 193 16.06 -10.32 5.58
C ASP A 193 14.61 -10.79 5.65
N ILE A 194 14.48 -12.02 6.12
CA ILE A 194 13.23 -12.76 6.25
C ILE A 194 13.33 -13.56 7.54
N GLY A 195 12.31 -13.50 8.39
CA GLY A 195 12.28 -14.23 9.66
C GLY A 195 10.91 -14.25 10.29
#